data_AF-A0A5B7A1X5-F1
#
_entry.id   AF-A0A5B7A1X5-F1
#
_cell.length_a   1.000
_cell.length_b   1.000
_cell.length_c   1.000
_cell.angle_alpha   90.00
_cell.angle_beta   90.00
_cell.angle_gamma   90.00
#
_symmetry.space_group_name_H-M   'P 1'
#
loop_
_entity.id
_entity.type
_entity.pdbx_description
1 polymer ?
#
loop_
_entity_poly.entity_id
_entity_poly.type
_entity_poly.pdbx_seq_one_letter_code
_entity_poly.pdbx_strand_id
1 'polypeptide(L)'
;VLPKLKSLVLSDLPNLSSFCTANYAFNMPSLEEVELNGCLKMHAFTFGQTSMPKIKLYETKYRWLWIEDLNKYVQQHVLKGKGLTEYDNANDDEEEDQSGDEVP
;
A
#
# COMPACT_ATOMS: atom_id res chain seq x y z
N VAL A 1 14.75 -9.40 12.76
CA VAL A 1 15.18 -8.16 12.07
C VAL A 1 15.54 -8.52 10.64
N LEU A 2 15.08 -7.75 9.64
CA LEU A 2 15.45 -7.92 8.23
C LEU A 2 16.22 -6.66 7.78
N PRO A 3 17.53 -6.57 8.09
CA PRO A 3 18.27 -5.31 7.99
C PRO A 3 18.61 -4.89 6.56
N LYS A 4 18.44 -5.78 5.58
CA LYS A 4 18.74 -5.51 4.16
C LYS A 4 17.51 -5.55 3.27
N LEU A 5 16.32 -5.75 3.85
CA LEU A 5 15.09 -5.78 3.07
C LEU A 5 14.77 -4.34 2.64
N LYS A 6 14.72 -4.12 1.33
CA LYS A 6 14.44 -2.81 0.72
C LYS A 6 13.05 -2.69 0.14
N SER A 7 12.56 -3.77 -0.45
CA SER A 7 11.25 -3.82 -1.09
C SER A 7 10.49 -5.05 -0.60
N LEU A 8 9.20 -4.89 -0.36
CA LEU A 8 8.28 -5.96 0.03
C LEU A 8 7.01 -5.88 -0.81
N VAL A 9 6.70 -6.96 -1.52
CA VAL A 9 5.49 -7.08 -2.34
C VAL A 9 4.65 -8.24 -1.82
N LEU A 10 3.39 -7.97 -1.51
CA LEU A 10 2.40 -8.97 -1.11
C LEU A 10 1.24 -8.88 -2.10
N SER A 11 1.06 -9.90 -2.93
CA SER A 11 0.06 -9.90 -4.02
C SER A 11 -0.84 -11.13 -3.95
N ASP A 12 -2.14 -10.93 -4.21
CA ASP A 12 -3.15 -11.99 -4.32
C ASP A 12 -3.25 -12.88 -3.08
N LEU A 13 -3.17 -12.26 -1.90
CA LEU A 13 -3.30 -12.94 -0.61
C LEU A 13 -4.60 -12.53 0.10
N PRO A 14 -5.78 -12.95 -0.40
CA PRO A 14 -7.07 -12.48 0.11
C PRO A 14 -7.36 -12.93 1.55
N ASN A 15 -6.66 -13.96 2.03
CA ASN A 15 -6.79 -14.49 3.39
C ASN A 15 -5.67 -14.04 4.34
N LEU A 16 -4.73 -13.22 3.88
CA LEU A 16 -3.65 -12.74 4.73
C LEU A 16 -4.23 -11.75 5.74
N SER A 17 -4.12 -12.09 7.02
CA SER A 17 -4.59 -11.23 8.12
C SER A 17 -3.51 -10.26 8.60
N SER A 18 -2.25 -10.69 8.55
CA SER A 18 -1.06 -9.90 8.89
C SER A 18 0.18 -10.48 8.22
N PHE A 19 1.19 -9.64 7.96
CA PHE A 19 2.48 -10.10 7.42
C PHE A 19 3.29 -10.82 8.50
N CYS A 20 3.22 -10.33 9.74
CA CYS A 20 3.92 -10.93 10.88
C CYS A 20 3.07 -10.88 12.16
N THR A 21 2.82 -12.05 12.75
CA THR A 21 2.07 -12.21 14.00
C THR A 21 2.94 -12.05 15.25
N ALA A 22 4.26 -11.92 15.07
CA ALA A 22 5.18 -11.77 16.17
C ALA A 22 4.93 -10.47 16.95
N ASN A 23 4.88 -10.60 18.27
CA ASN A 23 4.73 -9.46 19.19
C ASN A 23 6.08 -8.81 19.57
N TYR A 24 7.17 -9.19 18.91
CA TYR A 24 8.49 -8.55 19.08
C TYR A 24 8.71 -7.50 17.97
N ALA A 25 9.50 -6.47 18.29
CA ALA A 25 9.79 -5.38 17.37
C ALA A 25 10.33 -5.90 16.04
N PHE A 26 9.51 -5.79 14.99
CA PHE A 26 9.87 -6.27 13.67
C PHE A 26 10.56 -5.13 12.91
N ASN A 27 11.88 -5.05 13.06
CA ASN A 27 12.66 -3.97 12.49
C ASN A 27 13.10 -4.25 11.05
N MET A 28 12.81 -3.30 10.16
CA MET A 28 13.18 -3.29 8.76
C MET A 28 13.78 -1.91 8.40
N PRO A 29 14.97 -1.59 8.93
CA PRO A 29 15.53 -0.24 8.88
C PRO A 29 15.88 0.24 7.46
N SER A 30 16.03 -0.68 6.50
CA SER A 30 16.33 -0.36 5.10
C SER A 30 15.13 -0.51 4.18
N LEU A 31 13.92 -0.72 4.72
CA LEU A 31 12.72 -0.83 3.91
C LEU A 31 12.42 0.53 3.30
N GLU A 32 12.29 0.57 1.98
CA GLU A 32 12.04 1.77 1.20
C GLU A 32 10.68 1.67 0.51
N GLU A 33 10.26 0.46 0.11
CA GLU A 33 9.10 0.24 -0.76
C GLU A 33 8.23 -0.93 -0.28
N VAL A 34 6.91 -0.72 -0.28
CA VAL A 34 5.90 -1.74 0.03
C VAL A 34 4.78 -1.70 -0.98
N GLU A 35 4.34 -2.87 -1.43
CA GLU A 35 3.19 -3.04 -2.32
C GLU A 35 2.25 -4.09 -1.71
N LEU A 36 0.98 -3.72 -1.53
CA LEU A 36 -0.05 -4.56 -0.95
C LEU A 36 -1.20 -4.70 -1.96
N ASN A 37 -1.18 -5.79 -2.71
CA ASN A 37 -2.18 -6.08 -3.72
C ASN A 37 -3.07 -7.28 -3.34
N GLY A 38 -4.39 -7.16 -3.49
CA GLY A 38 -5.33 -8.25 -3.21
C GLY A 38 -5.30 -8.78 -1.77
N CYS A 39 -4.85 -7.97 -0.80
CA CYS A 39 -4.69 -8.36 0.61
C CYS A 39 -5.94 -7.99 1.46
N LEU A 40 -7.11 -8.44 1.03
CA LEU A 40 -8.41 -7.91 1.48
C LEU A 40 -8.71 -8.08 2.98
N LYS A 41 -8.18 -9.13 3.62
CA LYS A 41 -8.40 -9.42 5.05
C LYS A 41 -7.29 -8.91 5.97
N MET A 42 -6.30 -8.19 5.42
CA MET A 42 -5.17 -7.69 6.19
C MET A 42 -5.61 -6.50 7.03
N HIS A 43 -5.59 -6.64 8.36
CA HIS A 43 -6.01 -5.60 9.29
C HIS A 43 -4.87 -5.00 10.13
N ALA A 44 -3.71 -5.66 10.10
CA ALA A 44 -2.47 -5.12 10.63
C ALA A 44 -1.33 -5.62 9.74
N PHE A 45 -0.28 -4.82 9.57
CA PHE A 45 0.91 -5.29 8.90
C PHE A 45 1.75 -6.15 9.86
N THR A 46 1.98 -5.67 11.08
CA THR A 46 2.53 -6.45 12.21
C THR A 46 1.83 -6.07 13.52
N PHE A 47 1.82 -6.96 14.52
CA PHE A 47 1.33 -6.60 15.86
C PHE A 47 2.42 -6.03 16.78
N GLY A 48 3.68 -6.19 16.40
CA GLY A 48 4.82 -5.61 17.11
C GLY A 48 5.04 -4.14 16.76
N GLN A 49 5.86 -3.48 17.58
CA GLN A 49 6.31 -2.12 17.31
C GLN A 49 7.26 -2.12 16.11
N THR A 50 6.97 -1.29 15.11
CA THR A 50 7.79 -1.17 13.90
C THR A 50 8.50 0.16 13.90
N SER A 51 9.84 0.15 13.85
CA SER A 51 10.60 1.32 13.43
C SER A 51 10.94 1.13 11.95
N MET A 52 10.22 1.87 11.11
CA MET A 52 10.48 1.96 9.69
C MET A 52 10.79 3.42 9.35
N PRO A 53 11.70 3.70 8.41
CA PRO A 53 11.82 5.03 7.83
C PRO A 53 10.54 5.38 7.04
N LYS A 54 10.44 6.61 6.52
CA LYS A 54 9.43 6.93 5.50
C LYS A 54 9.56 5.93 4.35
N ILE A 55 8.50 5.18 4.10
CA ILE A 55 8.44 4.20 3.01
C ILE A 55 7.45 4.66 1.94
N LYS A 56 7.69 4.23 0.70
CA LYS A 56 6.75 4.36 -0.41
C LYS A 56 5.81 3.17 -0.38
N LEU A 57 4.52 3.44 -0.33
CA LEU A 57 3.46 2.44 -0.45
C LEU A 57 2.77 2.58 -1.81
N TYR A 58 2.61 1.47 -2.51
CA TYR A 58 1.76 1.39 -3.70
C TYR A 58 0.32 1.09 -3.27
N GLU A 59 -0.56 2.10 -3.40
CA GLU A 59 -1.98 2.03 -2.99
C GLU A 59 -2.87 1.53 -4.14
N THR A 60 -2.55 1.87 -5.39
CA THR A 60 -3.19 1.39 -6.62
C THR A 60 -2.16 1.31 -7.75
N LYS A 61 -2.53 0.73 -8.90
CA LYS A 61 -1.67 0.63 -10.10
C LYS A 61 -1.05 1.96 -10.55
N TYR A 62 -1.59 3.10 -10.11
CA TYR A 62 -1.16 4.43 -10.57
C TYR A 62 -0.84 5.42 -9.44
N ARG A 63 -0.87 4.99 -8.16
CA ARG A 63 -0.65 5.90 -7.03
C ARG A 63 0.28 5.33 -5.98
N TRP A 64 1.29 6.15 -5.62
CA TRP A 64 2.16 5.94 -4.48
C TRP A 64 1.90 6.96 -3.37
N LEU A 65 2.12 6.52 -2.13
CA LEU A 65 2.01 7.33 -0.92
C LEU A 65 3.28 7.20 -0.08
N TRP A 66 3.75 8.30 0.47
CA TRP A 66 4.78 8.27 1.50
C TRP A 66 4.13 8.12 2.86
N ILE A 67 4.43 7.02 3.55
CA ILE A 67 3.87 6.72 4.86
C ILE A 67 4.98 6.59 5.91
N GLU A 68 4.70 7.08 7.10
CA GLU A 68 5.60 7.00 8.25
C GLU A 68 5.28 5.77 9.11
N ASP A 69 4.06 5.24 9.01
CA ASP A 69 3.59 4.09 9.77
C ASP A 69 2.64 3.23 8.92
N LEU A 70 3.15 2.09 8.47
CA LEU A 70 2.41 1.11 7.68
C LEU A 70 1.28 0.43 8.46
N ASN A 71 1.47 0.22 9.76
CA ASN A 71 0.43 -0.35 10.60
C ASN A 71 -0.75 0.60 10.71
N LYS A 72 -0.48 1.89 10.94
CA LYS A 72 -1.51 2.93 10.96
C LYS A 72 -2.23 3.03 9.62
N TYR A 73 -1.50 2.96 8.50
CA TYR A 73 -2.10 2.98 7.16
C TYR A 73 -3.07 1.81 6.96
N VAL A 74 -2.63 0.58 7.22
CA VAL A 74 -3.44 -0.63 7.05
C VAL A 74 -4.70 -0.56 7.93
N GLN A 75 -4.56 -0.16 9.19
CA GLN A 75 -5.70 0.01 10.10
C GLN A 75 -6.71 1.05 9.58
N GLN A 76 -6.24 2.19 9.04
CA GLN A 76 -7.15 3.21 8.48
C GLN A 76 -7.89 2.73 7.23
N HIS A 77 -7.28 1.90 6.39
CA HIS A 77 -7.90 1.42 5.16
C HIS A 77 -8.92 0.32 5.42
N VAL A 78 -8.66 -0.56 6.40
CA VAL A 78 -9.63 -1.55 6.88
C VAL A 78 -10.89 -0.89 7.44
N LEU A 79 -10.73 0.18 8.22
CA LEU A 79 -11.86 0.93 8.78
C LEU A 79 -12.69 1.66 7.71
N LYS A 80 -12.11 1.94 6.53
CA LYS A 80 -12.79 2.59 5.41
C LYS A 80 -13.44 1.62 4.44
N GLY A 81 -13.34 0.30 4.67
CA GLY A 81 -13.96 -0.72 3.82
C GLY A 81 -13.42 -0.79 2.39
N LYS A 82 -12.30 -0.10 2.10
CA LYS A 82 -11.58 -0.22 0.83
C LYS A 82 -10.51 -1.29 1.02
N GLY A 83 -10.64 -2.41 0.31
CA GLY A 83 -9.60 -3.44 0.26
C GLY A 83 -8.24 -2.85 -0.16
N LEU A 84 -7.15 -3.50 0.25
CA LEU A 84 -5.80 -3.17 -0.24
C LEU A 84 -5.72 -3.61 -1.71
N THR A 85 -6.05 -2.67 -2.59
CA THR A 85 -6.41 -2.85 -4.01
C THR A 85 -7.47 -3.92 -4.23
N GLU A 86 -8.71 -3.47 -4.35
CA GLU A 86 -9.58 -4.09 -5.34
C GLU A 86 -9.13 -3.53 -6.69
N TYR A 87 -9.03 -4.39 -7.71
CA TYR A 87 -8.85 -3.90 -9.08
C TYR A 87 -10.05 -3.01 -9.37
N ASP A 88 -9.87 -1.69 -9.28
CA ASP A 88 -10.85 -0.73 -9.76
C ASP A 88 -11.00 -1.00 -11.26
N ASN A 89 -11.98 -1.82 -11.62
CA ASN A 89 -12.47 -1.91 -12.97
C ASN A 89 -13.38 -0.70 -13.20
N ALA A 90 -12.80 0.50 -13.06
CA ALA A 90 -13.43 1.73 -13.47
C ALA A 90 -13.06 1.90 -14.95
N ASN A 91 -14.04 1.63 -15.81
CA ASN A 91 -14.07 2.22 -17.14
C ASN A 91 -14.15 3.74 -16.94
N ASP A 92 -13.02 4.42 -16.94
CA ASP A 92 -12.97 5.87 -17.08
C ASP A 92 -12.67 6.15 -18.55
N ASP A 93 -13.74 6.10 -19.36
CA ASP A 93 -13.82 6.91 -20.57
C ASP A 93 -13.86 8.39 -20.14
N GLU A 94 -13.33 9.25 -21.01
CA GLU A 94 -13.36 10.73 -21.01
C GLU A 94 -12.16 11.45 -20.38
N GLU A 95 -11.17 11.75 -21.24
CA GLU A 95 -10.60 13.11 -21.36
C GLU A 95 -10.60 13.44 -22.86
N GLU A 96 -11.65 14.13 -23.35
CA GLU A 96 -11.59 14.87 -24.62
C GLU A 96 -10.67 16.08 -24.42
N ASP A 97 -9.45 16.02 -24.94
CA ASP A 97 -8.60 17.20 -25.07
C ASP A 97 -9.10 18.04 -26.28
N GLN A 98 -9.99 19.00 -26.01
CA GLN A 98 -10.31 20.08 -26.94
C GLN A 98 -9.29 21.22 -26.77
N SER A 99 -8.09 21.07 -27.35
CA SER A 99 -7.22 22.20 -27.65
C SER A 99 -7.53 22.73 -29.06
N GLY A 100 -8.64 23.45 -29.18
CA GLY A 100 -8.92 24.30 -30.33
C GLY A 100 -8.26 25.66 -30.16
N ASP A 101 -6.98 25.77 -30.51
CA ASP A 101 -6.37 27.08 -30.80
C ASP A 101 -6.48 27.32 -32.31
N GLU A 102 -7.64 27.85 -32.72
CA GLU A 102 -7.79 28.55 -33.99
C GLU A 102 -7.63 30.05 -33.70
N VAL A 103 -6.50 30.63 -34.07
CA VAL A 103 -6.41 32.09 -34.29
C VAL A 103 -5.59 32.37 -35.55
N PRO A 104 -6.05 33.28 -36.44
CA PRO A 104 -5.51 33.45 -37.81
C PRO A 104 -4.10 34.04 -37.90
#